data_AF-A0AAT9HRT3-F1
#
_entry.id   AF-A0AAT9HRT3-F1
#
_cell.length_a   1.000
_cell.length_b   1.000
_cell.length_c   1.000
_cell.angle_alpha   90.00
_cell.angle_beta   90.00
_cell.angle_gamma   90.00
#
_symmetry.space_group_name_H-M   'P 1'
#
loop_
_entity.id
_entity.type
_entity.pdbx_description
1 polymer ?
#
loop_
_entity_poly.entity_id
_entity_poly.type
_entity_poly.pdbx_seq_one_letter_code
_entity_poly.pdbx_strand_id
1 'polypeptide(L)'
;MKRLLDEGEVERARTAPPEDTRAYFRGRCLEQYADDVAAASWDSVIFDLPGRDSLQRVPTLEPLRGTRNHVKELLDRCRTAEDLVRVLSGN
;
A
#
# COMPACT_ATOMS: atom_id res chain seq x y z
N MET A 1 -35.55 1.40 7.91
CA MET A 1 -34.36 0.54 7.71
C MET A 1 -33.33 0.92 8.77
N LYS A 2 -32.72 -0.04 9.48
CA LYS A 2 -31.67 0.24 10.47
C LYS A 2 -30.31 0.36 9.76
N ARG A 3 -29.55 1.43 10.03
CA ARG A 3 -28.16 1.60 9.54
C ARG A 3 -27.17 1.04 10.55
N LEU A 4 -26.07 0.47 10.05
CA LEU A 4 -24.95 -0.02 10.86
C LEU A 4 -23.77 0.97 10.91
N LEU A 5 -23.64 1.81 9.88
CA LEU A 5 -22.57 2.79 9.72
C LEU A 5 -23.15 4.17 9.43
N ASP A 6 -22.44 5.21 9.87
CA ASP A 6 -22.73 6.59 9.48
C ASP A 6 -22.25 6.89 8.05
N GLU A 7 -22.73 8.00 7.48
CA GLU A 7 -22.37 8.37 6.11
C GLU A 7 -20.89 8.77 5.98
N GLY A 8 -20.33 9.40 7.01
CA GLY A 8 -18.93 9.79 7.03
C GLY A 8 -17.99 8.59 7.04
N GLU A 9 -18.34 7.51 7.74
CA GLU A 9 -17.60 6.24 7.68
C GLU A 9 -17.57 5.66 6.27
N VAL A 10 -18.71 5.68 5.58
CA VAL A 10 -18.83 5.20 4.19
C VAL A 10 -18.01 6.08 3.26
N GLU A 11 -18.12 7.41 3.37
CA GLU A 11 -17.38 8.34 2.53
C GLU A 11 -15.86 8.22 2.73
N ARG A 12 -15.38 8.08 3.98
CA ARG A 12 -13.95 7.83 4.23
C ARG A 12 -13.47 6.52 3.60
N ALA A 13 -14.26 5.45 3.70
CA ALA A 13 -13.89 4.13 3.20
C ALA A 13 -13.77 4.05 1.67
N ARG A 14 -14.25 5.05 0.92
CA ARG A 14 -14.08 5.13 -0.54
C ARG A 14 -12.62 5.33 -0.95
N THR A 15 -11.83 6.01 -0.11
CA THR A 15 -10.44 6.37 -0.43
C THR A 15 -9.45 5.85 0.61
N ALA A 16 -9.86 5.67 1.86
CA ALA A 16 -9.00 5.16 2.92
C ALA A 16 -9.12 3.62 3.03
N PRO A 17 -8.00 2.87 2.94
CA PRO A 17 -8.02 1.44 3.14
C PRO A 17 -8.23 1.08 4.63
N PRO A 18 -8.75 -0.13 4.94
CA PRO A 18 -8.80 -0.61 6.32
C PRO A 18 -7.39 -0.76 6.90
N GLU A 19 -7.21 -0.40 8.17
CA GLU A 19 -5.89 -0.23 8.80
C GLU A 19 -5.26 -1.54 9.31
N ASP A 20 -6.02 -2.62 9.44
CA ASP A 20 -5.67 -3.85 10.14
C ASP A 20 -5.39 -5.04 9.21
N THR A 21 -5.31 -4.80 7.90
CA THR A 21 -4.97 -5.82 6.90
C THR A 21 -3.92 -5.31 5.92
N ARG A 22 -3.41 -6.20 5.06
CA ARG A 22 -2.53 -5.86 3.93
C ARG A 22 -3.10 -4.81 2.97
N ALA A 23 -4.42 -4.59 2.98
CA ALA A 23 -5.04 -3.57 2.16
C ALA A 23 -4.55 -2.17 2.55
N TYR A 24 -4.13 -1.96 3.80
CA TYR A 24 -3.48 -0.72 4.23
C TYR A 24 -2.23 -0.42 3.40
N PHE A 25 -1.27 -1.36 3.37
CA PHE A 25 -0.05 -1.23 2.55
C PHE A 25 -0.38 -0.94 1.09
N ARG A 26 -1.26 -1.75 0.48
CA ARG A 26 -1.62 -1.58 -0.94
C ARG A 26 -2.27 -0.24 -1.22
N GLY A 27 -3.26 0.17 -0.42
CA GLY A 27 -3.97 1.43 -0.60
C GLY A 27 -3.04 2.63 -0.44
N ARG A 28 -2.17 2.61 0.59
CA ARG A 28 -1.16 3.65 0.80
C ARG A 28 -0.12 3.70 -0.34
N CYS A 29 0.27 2.56 -0.91
CA CYS A 29 1.16 2.56 -2.07
C CYS A 29 0.50 3.19 -3.30
N LEU A 30 -0.77 2.88 -3.55
CA LEU A 30 -1.54 3.47 -4.66
C LEU A 30 -1.80 4.97 -4.44
N GLU A 31 -1.96 5.42 -3.20
CA GLU A 31 -2.14 6.84 -2.86
C GLU A 31 -0.83 7.63 -3.01
N GLN A 32 0.28 7.10 -2.50
CA GLN A 32 1.54 7.85 -2.34
C GLN A 32 2.48 7.70 -3.55
N TYR A 33 2.40 6.58 -4.28
CA TYR A 33 3.35 6.21 -5.33
C TYR A 33 2.66 5.87 -6.66
N ALA A 34 1.48 6.44 -6.92
CA ALA A 34 0.64 6.08 -8.06
C ALA A 34 1.40 6.03 -9.39
N ASP A 35 2.26 7.03 -9.64
CA ASP A 35 3.01 7.18 -10.88
C ASP A 35 4.06 6.06 -11.10
N ASP A 36 4.53 5.44 -10.00
CA ASP A 36 5.51 4.35 -10.02
C ASP A 36 4.85 2.96 -9.91
N VAL A 37 3.52 2.86 -9.74
CA VAL A 37 2.82 1.57 -9.61
C VAL A 37 2.33 1.09 -10.97
N ALA A 38 3.01 0.09 -11.53
CA ALA A 38 2.60 -0.55 -12.78
C ALA A 38 1.34 -1.41 -12.61
N ALA A 39 1.20 -2.11 -11.49
CA ALA A 39 0.04 -2.96 -11.21
C ALA A 39 -0.10 -3.27 -9.70
N ALA A 40 -1.31 -3.59 -9.27
CA ALA A 40 -1.59 -4.08 -7.93
C ALA A 40 -2.63 -5.21 -7.94
N SER A 41 -2.41 -6.23 -7.12
CA SER A 41 -3.31 -7.38 -6.91
C SER A 41 -3.59 -7.57 -5.40
N TRP A 42 -4.19 -8.68 -4.99
CA TRP A 42 -4.32 -9.02 -3.56
C TRP A 42 -3.01 -9.48 -2.93
N ASP A 43 -2.16 -10.11 -3.74
CA ASP A 43 -0.93 -10.78 -3.32
C ASP A 43 0.34 -10.01 -3.71
N SER A 44 0.23 -8.86 -4.38
CA SER A 44 1.38 -8.03 -4.70
C SER A 44 1.06 -6.58 -5.05
N VAL A 45 2.07 -5.72 -4.91
CA VAL A 45 2.18 -4.42 -5.56
C VAL A 45 3.43 -4.45 -6.46
N ILE A 46 3.30 -4.02 -7.70
CA ILE A 46 4.37 -4.06 -8.71
C ILE A 46 4.73 -2.62 -9.07
N PHE A 47 5.98 -2.26 -8.87
CA PHE A 47 6.52 -0.95 -9.15
C PHE A 47 7.37 -0.94 -10.43
N ASP A 48 7.24 0.12 -11.23
CA ASP A 48 8.15 0.49 -12.31
C ASP A 48 9.00 1.66 -11.80
N LEU A 49 10.31 1.45 -11.64
CA LEU A 49 11.18 2.41 -10.97
C LEU A 49 12.22 2.98 -11.93
N PRO A 50 12.45 4.30 -11.93
CA PRO A 50 13.53 4.91 -12.70
C PRO A 50 14.88 4.24 -12.44
N GLY A 51 15.60 3.89 -13.52
CA GLY A 51 16.93 3.28 -13.42
C GLY A 51 16.93 1.78 -13.08
N ARG A 52 15.77 1.12 -13.02
CA ARG A 52 15.68 -0.34 -12.97
C ARG A 52 15.12 -0.89 -14.28
N ASP A 53 15.85 -1.81 -14.90
CA ASP A 53 15.42 -2.44 -16.16
C ASP A 53 14.25 -3.42 -15.98
N SER A 54 13.96 -3.84 -14.75
CA SER A 54 12.89 -4.80 -14.43
C SER A 54 11.86 -4.21 -13.46
N LEU A 55 10.62 -4.66 -13.59
CA LEU A 55 9.56 -4.34 -12.63
C LEU A 55 9.87 -4.96 -11.26
N GLN A 56 9.63 -4.20 -10.21
CA GLN A 56 9.89 -4.60 -8.83
C GLN A 56 8.60 -5.09 -8.18
N ARG A 57 8.52 -6.39 -7.93
CA ARG A 57 7.35 -7.00 -7.28
C ARG A 57 7.55 -7.07 -5.77
N VAL A 58 6.67 -6.40 -5.02
CA VAL A 58 6.57 -6.53 -3.57
C VAL A 58 5.42 -7.49 -3.23
N PRO A 59 5.69 -8.69 -2.70
CA PRO A 59 4.65 -9.65 -2.35
C PRO A 59 3.90 -9.26 -1.06
N THR A 60 2.58 -9.42 -1.06
CA THR A 60 1.67 -9.19 0.08
C THR A 60 0.86 -10.45 0.40
N LEU A 61 1.54 -11.60 0.50
CA LEU A 61 0.90 -12.92 0.64
C LEU A 61 0.08 -13.08 1.92
N GLU A 62 0.60 -12.55 3.04
CA GLU A 62 -0.01 -12.66 4.36
C GLU A 62 -1.11 -11.59 4.57
N PRO A 63 -2.40 -11.96 4.71
CA PRO A 63 -3.49 -11.00 4.81
C PRO A 63 -3.40 -10.03 6.00
N LEU A 64 -2.76 -10.47 7.09
CA LEU A 64 -2.60 -9.70 8.34
C LEU A 64 -1.21 -9.08 8.51
N ARG A 65 -0.35 -9.12 7.48
CA ARG A 65 0.87 -8.30 7.43
C ARG A 65 0.66 -7.09 6.54
N GLY A 66 1.50 -6.06 6.67
CA GLY A 66 1.33 -4.81 5.92
C GLY A 66 0.17 -3.95 6.42
N THR A 67 -0.26 -4.17 7.66
CA THR A 67 -1.24 -3.32 8.36
C THR A 67 -0.59 -1.99 8.77
N ARG A 68 -1.38 -1.03 9.20
CA ARG A 68 -0.91 0.26 9.72
C ARG A 68 0.16 0.10 10.80
N ASN A 69 -0.06 -0.81 11.75
CA ASN A 69 0.89 -1.07 12.83
C ASN A 69 2.23 -1.63 12.32
N HIS A 70 2.25 -2.31 11.18
CA HIS A 70 3.47 -2.85 10.59
C HIS A 70 4.25 -1.82 9.79
N VAL A 71 3.56 -1.00 8.97
CA VAL A 71 4.22 -0.26 7.88
C VAL A 71 3.94 1.23 7.85
N LYS A 72 3.13 1.79 8.75
CA LYS A 72 2.83 3.23 8.73
C LYS A 72 4.10 4.08 8.80
N GLU A 73 4.95 3.84 9.79
CA GLU A 73 6.18 4.62 9.97
C GLU A 73 7.15 4.47 8.79
N LEU A 74 7.20 3.28 8.19
CA LEU A 74 7.96 3.03 6.97
C LEU A 74 7.43 3.85 5.78
N LEU A 75 6.12 3.82 5.55
CA LEU A 75 5.50 4.54 4.44
C LEU A 75 5.58 6.06 4.63
N ASP A 76 5.48 6.54 5.87
CA ASP A 76 5.56 7.97 6.17
C ASP A 76 6.99 8.53 5.99
N ARG A 77 8.03 7.69 6.13
CA ARG A 77 9.44 8.12 5.93
C ARG A 77 9.96 7.93 4.51
N CYS A 78 9.43 6.97 3.75
CA CYS A 78 9.80 6.74 2.36
C CYS A 78 9.10 7.77 1.47
N ARG A 79 9.85 8.63 0.78
CA ARG A 79 9.27 9.70 -0.04
C ARG A 79 8.98 9.23 -1.46
N THR A 80 9.67 8.20 -1.92
CA THR A 80 9.53 7.61 -3.26
C THR A 80 9.25 6.11 -3.16
N ALA A 81 8.70 5.54 -4.24
CA ALA A 81 8.58 4.09 -4.36
C ALA A 81 9.94 3.39 -4.29
N GLU A 82 10.98 4.04 -4.81
CA GLU A 82 12.35 3.53 -4.75
C GLU A 82 12.85 3.42 -3.30
N ASP A 83 12.61 4.42 -2.46
CA ASP A 83 12.95 4.38 -1.03
C ASP A 83 12.29 3.16 -0.37
N LEU A 84 11.00 2.94 -0.64
CA LEU A 84 10.23 1.84 -0.08
C LEU A 84 10.78 0.49 -0.53
N VAL A 85 10.93 0.29 -1.83
CA VAL A 85 11.40 -0.98 -2.41
C VAL A 85 12.81 -1.31 -1.93
N ARG A 86 13.69 -0.30 -1.82
CA ARG A 86 15.05 -0.46 -1.29
C ARG A 86 15.03 -1.02 0.13
N VAL A 87 14.29 -0.38 1.04
CA VAL A 87 14.16 -0.83 2.44
C VAL A 87 13.56 -2.24 2.54
N LEU A 88 12.51 -2.55 1.77
CA LEU A 88 11.86 -3.86 1.81
C LEU A 88 12.72 -4.98 1.23
N SER A 89 13.62 -4.66 0.30
CA SER A 89 14.53 -5.63 -0.32
C SER A 89 15.79 -5.88 0.51
N GLY A 90 15.99 -5.13 1.61
CA GLY A 90 17.14 -5.27 2.51
C GLY A 90 18.46 -4.73 1.95
N ASN A 91 18.41 -3.82 0.96
CA ASN A 91 19.58 -3.14 0.37
C ASN A 91 19.60 -1.65 0.71
#